data_AF-A0A2E0GU33-F1
#
_entry.id   AF-A0A2E0GU33-F1
#
_cell.length_a   1.000
_cell.length_b   1.000
_cell.length_c   1.000
_cell.angle_alpha   90.00
_cell.angle_beta   90.00
_cell.angle_gamma   90.00
#
_symmetry.space_group_name_H-M   'P 1'
#
loop_
_entity.id
_entity.type
_entity.pdbx_description
1 polymer ?
#
loop_
_entity_poly.entity_id
_entity_poly.type
_entity_poly.pdbx_seq_one_letter_code
_entity_poly.pdbx_strand_id
1 'polypeptide(L)' 'MSKIEEKVCAKIQARAEVGKKKYGVTMERGDLSIEEWLTHLQEELMDASVYVERLLTLLEPLNEEAPRDENEFPLL' A
#
# COMPACT_ATOMS: atom_id res chain seq x y z
N MET A 1 19.42 -5.23 -13.15
CA MET A 1 18.37 -5.33 -12.10
C MET A 1 18.15 -6.79 -11.79
N SER A 2 17.78 -7.13 -10.55
CA SER A 2 17.39 -8.49 -10.20
C SER A 2 15.91 -8.71 -10.54
N LYS A 3 15.47 -9.96 -10.41
CA LYS A 3 14.07 -10.35 -10.58
C LYS A 3 13.12 -9.64 -9.59
N ILE A 4 13.64 -9.13 -8.47
CA ILE A 4 12.83 -8.42 -7.47
C ILE A 4 12.50 -7.01 -7.97
N GLU A 5 13.49 -6.25 -8.41
CA GLU A 5 13.27 -4.89 -8.91
C GLU A 5 12.42 -4.91 -10.19
N GLU A 6 12.62 -5.89 -11.08
CA GLU A 6 11.80 -6.05 -12.29
C GLU A 6 10.31 -6.21 -11.95
N LYS A 7 9.98 -6.99 -10.92
CA LYS A 7 8.60 -7.16 -10.47
C LYS A 7 8.00 -5.86 -9.94
N VAL A 8 8.80 -5.03 -9.25
CA VAL A 8 8.34 -3.73 -8.76
C VAL A 8 8.12 -2.77 -9.94
N CYS A 9 9.06 -2.71 -10.89
CA CYS A 9 8.91 -1.90 -12.10
C CYS A 9 7.65 -2.28 -12.90
N ALA A 10 7.37 -3.57 -13.05
CA ALA A 10 6.17 -4.04 -13.73
C ALA A 10 4.87 -3.58 -13.03
N LYS A 11 4.84 -3.60 -11.68
CA LYS A 11 3.70 -3.08 -10.91
C LYS A 11 3.52 -1.57 -11.11
N ILE A 12 4.61 -0.81 -11.14
CA ILE A 12 4.58 0.65 -11.38
C ILE A 12 3.99 0.92 -12.77
N GLN A 13 4.45 0.20 -13.80
CA GLN A 13 3.95 0.35 -15.17
C GLN A 13 2.45 0.02 -15.26
N ALA A 14 2.02 -1.11 -14.69
CA ALA A 14 0.60 -1.48 -14.69
C ALA A 14 -0.28 -0.44 -13.99
N ARG A 15 0.17 0.13 -12.86
CA ARG A 15 -0.56 1.21 -12.18
C ARG A 15 -0.61 2.48 -13.03
N ALA A 16 0.47 2.84 -13.71
CA ALA A 16 0.51 3.99 -14.60
C ALA A 16 -0.46 3.83 -15.79
N GLU A 17 -0.56 2.63 -16.37
CA GLU A 17 -1.52 2.33 -17.44
C GLU A 17 -2.98 2.47 -16.97
N VAL A 18 -3.31 1.93 -15.80
CA VAL A 18 -4.64 2.08 -15.19
C VAL A 18 -4.96 3.54 -14.91
N GLY A 19 -4.02 4.28 -14.32
CA GLY A 19 -4.17 5.72 -14.05
C GLY A 19 -4.40 6.52 -15.32
N LYS A 20 -3.58 6.28 -16.37
CA LYS A 20 -3.74 6.92 -17.68
C LYS A 20 -5.08 6.60 -18.32
N LYS A 21 -5.55 5.35 -18.24
CA LYS A 21 -6.87 4.95 -18.74
C LYS A 21 -8.01 5.63 -17.98
N LYS A 22 -7.88 5.81 -16.66
CA LYS A 22 -8.91 6.39 -15.80
C LYS A 22 -8.99 7.92 -15.92
N TYR A 23 -7.86 8.60 -15.93
CA TYR A 23 -7.79 10.06 -15.83
C TYR A 23 -7.36 10.75 -17.13
N GLY A 24 -6.94 10.00 -18.15
CA GLY A 24 -6.49 10.55 -19.44
C GLY A 24 -5.14 11.26 -19.42
N VAL A 25 -4.48 11.35 -18.26
CA VAL A 25 -3.24 12.10 -18.05
C VAL A 25 -2.12 11.23 -17.47
N THR A 26 -0.88 11.62 -17.73
CA THR A 26 0.34 11.05 -17.12
C THR A 26 0.83 11.94 -15.98
N MET A 27 1.95 11.59 -15.35
CA MET A 27 2.65 12.48 -14.39
C MET A 27 3.29 13.70 -15.08
N GLU A 28 3.31 13.76 -16.42
CA GLU A 28 3.75 14.94 -17.19
C GLU A 28 2.65 16.01 -17.30
N ARG A 29 1.52 15.81 -16.59
CA ARG A 29 0.44 16.78 -16.49
C ARG A 29 0.93 18.09 -15.85
N GLY A 30 0.44 19.22 -16.36
CA GLY A 30 0.81 20.57 -15.90
C GLY A 30 -0.33 21.35 -15.24
N ASP A 31 -1.44 20.67 -14.92
CA ASP A 31 -2.67 21.26 -14.41
C ASP A 31 -2.80 21.22 -12.88
N LEU A 32 -1.82 20.66 -12.16
CA LEU A 32 -1.74 20.68 -10.70
C LEU A 32 -0.62 21.60 -10.21
N SER A 33 -0.91 22.37 -9.16
CA SER A 33 0.06 23.12 -8.38
C SER A 33 0.95 22.21 -7.53
N ILE A 34 2.08 22.73 -7.05
CA ILE A 34 2.96 22.00 -6.13
C ILE A 34 2.23 21.63 -4.84
N GLU A 35 1.36 22.51 -4.33
CA GLU A 35 0.57 22.25 -3.13
C GLU A 35 -0.36 21.05 -3.34
N GLU A 36 -1.12 21.02 -4.45
CA GLU A 36 -1.99 19.88 -4.78
C GLU A 36 -1.20 18.57 -4.93
N TRP A 37 -0.02 18.62 -5.55
CA TRP A 37 0.87 17.45 -5.61
C TRP A 37 1.27 16.93 -4.23
N LEU A 38 1.64 17.83 -3.32
CA LEU A 38 2.04 17.47 -1.97
C LEU A 38 0.86 16.96 -1.14
N THR A 39 -0.32 17.55 -1.30
CA THR A 39 -1.55 17.09 -0.65
C THR A 39 -1.91 15.67 -1.10
N HIS A 40 -1.92 15.40 -2.40
CA HIS A 40 -2.18 14.04 -2.91
C HIS A 40 -1.13 13.03 -2.41
N LEU A 41 0.15 13.42 -2.37
CA LEU A 41 1.19 12.57 -1.80
C LEU A 41 0.95 12.29 -0.31
N GLN A 42 0.57 13.31 0.47
CA GLN A 42 0.27 13.15 1.88
C GLN A 42 -0.90 12.18 2.11
N GLU A 43 -1.97 12.29 1.33
CA GLU A 43 -3.12 11.38 1.38
C GLU A 43 -2.71 9.93 1.11
N GLU A 44 -1.94 9.67 0.05
CA GLU A 44 -1.44 8.32 -0.29
C GLU A 44 -0.50 7.76 0.80
N LEU A 45 0.30 8.60 1.46
CA LEU A 45 1.15 8.20 2.59
C LEU A 45 0.33 7.89 3.86
N MET A 46 -0.78 8.59 4.09
CA MET A 46 -1.71 8.26 5.18
C MET A 46 -2.36 6.90 4.93
N ASP A 47 -2.80 6.61 3.70
CA ASP A 47 -3.33 5.29 3.33
C ASP A 47 -2.29 4.19 3.54
N ALA A 48 -1.03 4.43 3.16
CA ALA A 48 0.07 3.50 3.43
C ALA A 48 0.27 3.26 4.93
N SER A 49 0.16 4.32 5.76
CA SER A 49 0.27 4.23 7.21
C SER A 49 -0.84 3.38 7.83
N VAL A 50 -2.08 3.49 7.30
CA VAL A 50 -3.21 2.64 7.72
C VAL A 50 -2.94 1.16 7.43
N TYR A 51 -2.35 0.82 6.28
CA TYR A 51 -1.95 -0.57 5.99
C TYR A 51 -0.89 -1.08 6.96
N VAL A 52 0.11 -0.25 7.29
CA VAL A 52 1.13 -0.60 8.28
C VAL A 52 0.50 -0.88 9.64
N GLU A 53 -0.33 0.04 10.14
CA GLU A 53 -1.04 -0.11 11.42
C GLU A 53 -1.86 -1.41 11.44
N ARG A 54 -2.65 -1.67 10.39
CA ARG A 54 -3.45 -2.90 10.27
C ARG A 54 -2.57 -4.15 10.36
N LEU A 55 -1.43 -4.17 9.67
CA LEU A 55 -0.52 -5.32 9.71
C LEU A 55 0.15 -5.47 11.08
N LEU A 56 0.50 -4.38 11.74
CA LEU A 56 1.02 -4.41 13.12
C LEU A 56 -0.01 -4.99 14.09
N THR A 57 -1.27 -4.53 14.03
CA THR A 57 -2.38 -5.09 14.84
C THR A 57 -2.60 -6.59 14.56
N LEU A 58 -2.35 -7.07 13.34
CA LEU A 58 -2.45 -8.50 13.01
C LEU A 58 -1.25 -9.32 13.52
N LEU A 59 -0.12 -8.67 13.82
CA LEU A 59 1.07 -9.32 14.37
C LEU A 59 1.06 -9.36 15.92
N GLU A 60 0.37 -8.42 16.57
CA GLU A 60 0.18 -8.41 18.03
C GLU A 60 -0.37 -9.72 18.64
N PRO A 61 -1.30 -10.48 18.01
CA PRO A 61 -1.82 -11.75 18.54
C PRO A 61 -0.80 -12.90 18.63
N LEU A 62 0.44 -12.73 18.15
CA LEU A 62 1.49 -13.75 18.21
C LEU A 62 2.47 -13.56 19.37
N ASN A 63 2.38 -12.45 20.12
CA ASN A 63 3.32 -12.11 21.18
C ASN A 63 2.75 -12.20 22.61
N GLU A 64 1.47 -12.51 22.77
CA GLU A 64 0.90 -12.76 24.09
C GLU A 64 0.72 -14.25 24.34
N GLU A 65 1.49 -14.76 25.29
CA GLU A 65 1.20 -15.98 26.05
C GLU A 65 -0.13 -15.80 26.82
N ALA A 66 -1.23 -15.69 26.09
CA ALA A 66 -2.56 -15.86 26.64
C ALA A 66 -2.72 -17.33 27.08
N PRO A 67 -3.32 -17.61 28.25
CA PRO A 67 -3.59 -18.98 28.66
C PRO A 67 -4.44 -19.68 27.58
N ARG A 68 -3.89 -20.76 27.03
CA ARG A 68 -4.55 -21.56 25.99
C ARG A 68 -5.68 -22.38 26.63
N ASP A 69 -6.92 -22.03 26.30
CA ASP A 69 -8.02 -23.00 26.39
C ASP A 69 -7.83 -24.05 25.29
N GLU A 70 -8.25 -25.28 25.57
CA GLU A 70 -7.87 -26.52 24.89
C GLU A 70 -8.43 -26.63 23.47
N ASN A 71 -9.28 -25.69 23.06
CA ASN A 71 -10.02 -25.72 21.81
C ASN A 71 -9.97 -24.35 21.13
N GLU A 72 -9.15 -24.22 20.09
CA GLU A 72 -9.56 -23.83 18.72
C GLU A 72 -8.52 -23.01 17.97
N PHE A 73 -8.04 -23.63 16.89
CA PHE A 73 -7.16 -23.07 15.88
C PHE A 73 -7.82 -21.93 15.09
N PRO A 74 -7.09 -20.87 14.70
CA PRO A 74 -7.57 -19.92 13.69
C PRO A 74 -7.49 -20.52 12.28
N LEU A 75 -8.59 -20.40 11.54
CA LEU A 75 -8.76 -20.82 10.15
C LEU A 75 -7.98 -19.94 9.17
N LEU A 76 -7.50 -20.60 8.11
CA LEU A 76 -6.69 -20.12 6.98
C LEU A 76 -7.15 -18.80 6.33
#